data_AF-A0A7J6I1J5-F1
#
_entry.id   AF-A0A7J6I1J5-F1
#
_cell.length_a   1.000
_cell.length_b   1.000
_cell.length_c   1.000
_cell.angle_alpha   90.00
_cell.angle_beta   90.00
_cell.angle_gamma   90.00
#
_symmetry.space_group_name_H-M   'P 1'
#
loop_
_entity.id
_entity.type
_entity.pdbx_description
1 polymer ?
#
loop_
_entity_poly.entity_id
_entity_poly.type
_entity_poly.pdbx_seq_one_letter_code
_entity_poly.pdbx_strand_id
1 'polypeptide(L)'
;MSSIGLSLKLTLPSDAPFPISAFHSHSNPRKISPTLRFGPRMAVAAPTNFGFKDLMETIMVDVHRAENRPLNVPLIAPFTIATCRLEKVENVAIRIELKNGCVGWGEAPILPFVTAEDQPIAMAKATEACEFLRRCPEMTLSSALGEISGILPGHEFASVRAGVEMALIDAVASDIGVPLWRLFGGVSNTITTDITIPIVPPADAAALASKYCKQGFGTLKLKVGKNLNTDIEVLQAIREIHPDCLFILDANEGYKPMEAVEVLEKLHEMGVTPILFEQPVHRDDWDGLGYVTHIARNKYGVSVAADESCRSVTDVKKIVEGDLADVINIKLAKVGVVGALEIIEIAKASGLKLMIGGMIETRLAMGFSGHLAAGLGVFQFIDLDTPLLLSEDPVHGGYKVSLFWHMFVENNGSEKLKTDISLLFFFRKKKLTEQFLVLYMSLQTPEAMAGSFTGMKLLVSDNLLYNYMMHYFKRLGGLRPRNGFPRNQDLRAISKLRNDKFYKLPVIGHHNNAEKHLIACVNEFMDPLVLTNLGNYASFGDFLLL
;
A
#
# COMPACT_ATOMS: atom_id res chain seq x y z
N MET A 1 34.96 19.99 -50.39
CA MET A 1 35.33 21.05 -51.36
C MET A 1 34.09 21.90 -51.55
N SER A 2 33.97 23.18 -51.25
CA SER A 2 34.87 24.27 -50.85
C SER A 2 33.99 25.35 -50.17
N SER A 3 34.59 26.06 -49.22
CA SER A 3 34.12 27.19 -48.41
C SER A 3 33.51 28.38 -49.16
N ILE A 4 32.61 29.14 -48.49
CA ILE A 4 32.68 30.60 -48.24
C ILE A 4 31.54 30.98 -47.27
N GLY A 5 31.85 31.73 -46.22
CA GLY A 5 30.90 32.24 -45.23
C GLY A 5 30.40 33.65 -45.51
N LEU A 6 29.36 34.06 -44.78
CA LEU A 6 29.01 35.47 -44.59
C LEU A 6 28.36 35.67 -43.21
N SER A 7 28.95 36.59 -42.47
CA SER A 7 28.58 37.07 -41.13
C SER A 7 27.77 38.37 -41.29
N LEU A 8 26.67 38.51 -40.56
CA LEU A 8 25.94 39.77 -40.40
C LEU A 8 25.96 40.21 -38.93
N LYS A 9 26.73 41.27 -38.67
CA LYS A 9 26.77 42.05 -37.41
C LYS A 9 25.65 43.09 -37.44
N LEU A 10 24.90 43.18 -36.36
CA LEU A 10 24.02 44.33 -36.05
C LEU A 10 24.72 45.23 -35.02
N THR A 11 24.93 46.47 -35.40
CA THR A 11 25.47 47.59 -34.62
C THR A 11 24.35 48.38 -33.94
N LEU A 12 24.56 48.80 -32.70
CA LEU A 12 23.81 49.87 -32.03
C LEU A 12 24.80 50.94 -31.51
N PRO A 13 24.41 52.23 -31.41
CA PRO A 13 25.33 53.37 -31.26
C PRO A 13 25.54 53.83 -29.80
N SER A 14 26.51 54.73 -29.63
CA SER A 14 27.23 55.16 -28.42
C SER A 14 26.78 56.50 -27.79
N ASP A 15 27.28 56.72 -26.55
CA ASP A 15 27.59 57.98 -25.80
C ASP A 15 26.41 58.79 -25.19
N ALA A 16 26.20 59.01 -23.87
CA ALA A 16 26.97 59.49 -22.67
C ALA A 16 26.24 60.75 -22.08
N PRO A 17 26.47 61.33 -20.86
CA PRO A 17 27.20 60.95 -19.64
C PRO A 17 26.45 61.20 -18.27
N PHE A 18 27.16 60.93 -17.15
CA PHE A 18 26.83 61.07 -15.70
C PHE A 18 26.57 62.50 -15.16
N PRO A 19 26.12 62.66 -13.88
CA PRO A 19 27.08 63.06 -12.84
C PRO A 19 26.94 62.37 -11.46
N ILE A 20 28.07 62.35 -10.75
CA ILE A 20 28.33 61.89 -9.38
C ILE A 20 28.18 63.07 -8.40
N SER A 21 27.75 62.83 -7.16
CA SER A 21 28.05 63.72 -6.03
C SER A 21 28.76 62.93 -4.91
N ALA A 22 29.78 63.58 -4.35
CA ALA A 22 30.74 63.05 -3.39
C ALA A 22 30.52 63.69 -2.01
N PHE A 23 30.87 62.97 -0.94
CA PHE A 23 31.33 63.56 0.32
C PHE A 23 32.48 62.73 0.89
N HIS A 24 33.57 63.43 1.21
CA HIS A 24 34.81 62.93 1.83
C HIS A 24 34.87 63.29 3.32
N SER A 25 35.49 62.43 4.14
CA SER A 25 36.53 62.78 5.14
C SER A 25 37.05 61.47 5.78
N HIS A 26 38.26 61.01 5.46
CA HIS A 26 39.53 61.23 6.18
C HIS A 26 39.52 60.83 7.67
N SER A 27 40.05 59.64 8.01
CA SER A 27 41.27 59.44 8.82
C SER A 27 41.37 58.00 9.37
N ASN A 28 42.57 57.43 9.24
CA ASN A 28 43.12 56.28 10.01
C ASN A 28 44.54 56.77 10.43
N PRO A 29 45.24 56.27 11.48
CA PRO A 29 45.08 54.95 12.10
C PRO A 29 45.29 54.89 13.64
N ARG A 30 44.85 53.79 14.27
CA ARG A 30 45.61 53.11 15.35
C ARG A 30 45.05 51.72 15.67
N LYS A 31 45.99 50.77 15.70
CA LYS A 31 45.86 49.37 16.12
C LYS A 31 45.29 49.28 17.55
N ILE A 32 44.40 48.30 17.79
CA ILE A 32 44.44 47.32 18.89
C ILE A 32 43.57 46.13 18.47
N SER A 33 44.17 44.94 18.52
CA SER A 33 43.53 43.63 18.33
C SER A 33 42.62 43.26 19.51
N PRO A 34 41.61 42.41 19.26
CA PRO A 34 41.56 41.17 20.02
C PRO A 34 41.35 39.95 19.11
N THR A 35 42.27 39.00 19.23
CA THR A 35 42.19 37.65 18.70
C THR A 35 41.03 36.89 19.33
N LEU A 36 39.95 36.67 18.58
CA LEU A 36 39.03 35.55 18.80
C LEU A 36 39.44 34.43 17.84
N ARG A 37 40.11 33.41 18.39
CA ARG A 37 40.38 32.16 17.69
C ARG A 37 39.05 31.44 17.48
N PHE A 38 38.51 31.47 16.27
CA PHE A 38 37.54 30.48 15.85
C PHE A 38 38.29 29.16 15.66
N GLY A 39 38.01 28.19 16.54
CA GLY A 39 38.46 26.82 16.35
C GLY A 39 37.94 26.27 15.02
N PRO A 40 38.57 25.21 14.47
CA PRO A 40 38.12 24.63 13.22
C PRO A 40 36.65 24.23 13.38
N ARG A 41 35.79 24.84 12.55
CA ARG A 41 34.41 24.41 12.37
C ARG A 41 34.50 22.93 12.02
N MET A 42 34.06 22.05 12.93
CA MET A 42 33.89 20.64 12.60
C MET A 42 33.04 20.62 11.33
N ALA A 43 33.62 20.08 10.26
CA ALA A 43 32.84 19.74 9.09
C ALA A 43 31.71 18.85 9.60
N VAL A 44 30.49 19.36 9.53
CA VAL A 44 29.31 18.51 9.65
C VAL A 44 29.46 17.52 8.52
N ALA A 45 29.77 16.27 8.85
CA ALA A 45 29.79 15.21 7.87
C ALA A 45 28.46 15.29 7.12
N ALA A 46 28.53 15.34 5.79
CA ALA A 46 27.34 15.15 4.97
C ALA A 46 26.63 13.90 5.49
N PRO A 47 25.29 13.90 5.64
CA PRO A 47 24.59 12.69 6.02
C PRO A 47 25.01 11.63 5.00
N THR A 48 25.69 10.60 5.47
CA THR A 48 25.97 9.43 4.65
C THR A 48 24.60 8.84 4.37
N ASN A 49 24.08 9.15 3.18
CA ASN A 49 22.84 8.60 2.70
C ASN A 49 23.13 7.11 2.47
N PHE A 50 22.93 6.30 3.51
CA PHE A 50 23.07 4.85 3.40
C PHE A 50 21.93 4.41 2.48
N GLY A 51 22.22 4.30 1.19
CA GLY A 51 21.21 4.05 0.19
C GLY A 51 20.68 2.64 0.31
N PHE A 52 19.43 2.39 -0.10
CA PHE A 52 18.90 1.03 -0.22
C PHE A 52 19.84 0.10 -1.01
N LYS A 53 20.58 0.64 -1.98
CA LYS A 53 21.60 -0.09 -2.73
C LYS A 53 22.78 -0.56 -1.85
N ASP A 54 23.36 0.31 -1.04
CA ASP A 54 24.45 -0.05 -0.12
C ASP A 54 23.98 -1.08 0.90
N LEU A 55 22.71 -0.96 1.33
CA LEU A 55 22.07 -1.91 2.21
C LEU A 55 21.95 -3.30 1.56
N MET A 56 21.51 -3.37 0.29
CA MET A 56 21.41 -4.64 -0.44
C MET A 56 22.76 -5.35 -0.58
N GLU A 57 23.86 -4.59 -0.69
CA GLU A 57 25.22 -5.14 -0.80
C GLU A 57 25.81 -5.58 0.54
N THR A 58 25.28 -5.11 1.67
CA THR A 58 25.85 -5.34 3.01
C THR A 58 25.02 -6.24 3.91
N ILE A 59 23.69 -6.24 3.79
CA ILE A 59 22.83 -7.11 4.58
C ILE A 59 22.92 -8.54 4.08
N MET A 60 23.19 -9.45 5.01
CA MET A 60 23.15 -10.89 4.78
C MET A 60 21.74 -11.42 5.00
N VAL A 61 21.31 -12.32 4.12
CA VAL A 61 20.07 -13.07 4.24
C VAL A 61 20.37 -14.55 4.40
N ASP A 62 19.89 -15.12 5.50
CA ASP A 62 19.96 -16.55 5.79
C ASP A 62 18.55 -17.07 6.01
N VAL A 63 17.98 -17.72 4.98
CA VAL A 63 16.58 -18.12 4.96
C VAL A 63 16.40 -19.44 5.71
N HIS A 64 15.56 -19.41 6.75
CA HIS A 64 15.14 -20.60 7.49
C HIS A 64 13.98 -21.32 6.80
N ARG A 65 12.99 -20.56 6.33
CA ARG A 65 11.77 -21.10 5.71
C ARG A 65 11.28 -20.15 4.62
N ALA A 66 10.89 -20.70 3.48
CA ALA A 66 10.22 -19.98 2.40
C ALA A 66 9.09 -20.85 1.85
N GLU A 67 7.90 -20.27 1.72
CA GLU A 67 6.69 -20.97 1.29
C GLU A 67 5.73 -20.04 0.54
N ASN A 68 4.88 -20.62 -0.30
CA ASN A 68 3.82 -19.91 -1.01
C ASN A 68 2.47 -20.62 -0.86
N ARG A 69 1.39 -19.89 -1.14
CA ARG A 69 0.01 -20.41 -1.13
C ARG A 69 -0.93 -19.58 -2.01
N PRO A 70 -2.07 -20.14 -2.44
CA PRO A 70 -3.13 -19.35 -3.06
C PRO A 70 -3.62 -18.23 -2.12
N LEU A 71 -3.82 -17.04 -2.69
CA LEU A 71 -4.45 -15.88 -2.08
C LEU A 71 -5.68 -15.50 -2.92
N ASN A 72 -6.83 -16.03 -2.53
CA ASN A 72 -8.07 -15.83 -3.27
C ASN A 72 -9.01 -14.92 -2.48
N VAL A 73 -9.41 -13.79 -3.07
CA VAL A 73 -10.31 -12.82 -2.42
C VAL A 73 -11.42 -12.42 -3.39
N PRO A 74 -12.71 -12.54 -3.03
CA PRO A 74 -13.80 -12.09 -3.89
C PRO A 74 -13.84 -10.55 -3.99
N LEU A 75 -14.33 -10.03 -5.11
CA LEU A 75 -14.57 -8.60 -5.29
C LEU A 75 -15.97 -8.20 -4.78
N ILE A 76 -16.14 -6.94 -4.34
CA ILE A 76 -17.46 -6.40 -3.94
C ILE A 76 -18.43 -6.41 -5.12
N ALA A 77 -17.92 -6.09 -6.30
CA ALA A 77 -18.64 -6.16 -7.56
C ALA A 77 -17.65 -6.57 -8.68
N PRO A 78 -18.13 -7.16 -9.79
CA PRO A 78 -17.26 -7.55 -10.88
C PRO A 78 -16.49 -6.37 -11.45
N PHE A 79 -15.16 -6.48 -11.49
CA PHE A 79 -14.31 -5.46 -12.08
C PHE A 79 -14.16 -5.71 -13.57
N THR A 80 -14.60 -4.76 -14.40
CA THR A 80 -14.61 -4.89 -15.86
C THR A 80 -13.68 -3.85 -16.48
N ILE A 81 -12.68 -4.32 -17.22
CA ILE A 81 -11.81 -3.50 -18.06
C ILE A 81 -12.12 -3.76 -19.56
N ALA A 82 -11.36 -3.15 -20.46
CA ALA A 82 -11.51 -3.34 -21.90
C ALA A 82 -11.40 -4.83 -22.29
N THR A 83 -10.46 -5.54 -21.68
CA THR A 83 -10.04 -6.90 -22.09
C THR A 83 -10.60 -8.03 -21.23
N CYS A 84 -11.04 -7.77 -19.99
CA CYS A 84 -11.52 -8.84 -19.10
C CYS A 84 -12.57 -8.38 -18.08
N ARG A 85 -13.22 -9.36 -17.45
CA ARG A 85 -14.12 -9.20 -16.31
C ARG A 85 -13.70 -10.18 -15.22
N LEU A 86 -13.48 -9.67 -14.01
CA LEU A 86 -13.02 -10.43 -12.86
C LEU A 86 -14.06 -10.39 -11.75
N GLU A 87 -14.27 -11.52 -11.08
CA GLU A 87 -15.17 -11.64 -9.91
C GLU A 87 -14.40 -11.86 -8.60
N LYS A 88 -13.16 -12.31 -8.70
CA LYS A 88 -12.24 -12.56 -7.57
C LYS A 88 -10.80 -12.39 -8.04
N VAL A 89 -9.91 -12.11 -7.10
CA VAL A 89 -8.46 -12.25 -7.30
C VAL A 89 -8.04 -13.69 -7.04
N GLU A 90 -7.05 -14.16 -7.80
CA GLU A 90 -6.44 -15.49 -7.67
C GLU A 90 -4.93 -15.37 -7.55
N ASN A 91 -4.48 -14.60 -6.58
CA ASN A 91 -3.08 -14.21 -6.40
C ASN A 91 -2.29 -15.31 -5.66
N VAL A 92 -0.97 -15.15 -5.54
CA VAL A 92 -0.11 -16.05 -4.74
C VAL A 92 0.52 -15.25 -3.60
N ALA A 93 0.30 -15.67 -2.36
CA ALA A 93 0.99 -15.11 -1.21
C ALA A 93 2.30 -15.88 -0.96
N ILE A 94 3.38 -15.15 -0.71
CA ILE A 94 4.72 -15.68 -0.44
C ILE A 94 5.16 -15.21 0.95
N ARG A 95 5.72 -16.14 1.72
CA ARG A 95 6.25 -15.89 3.07
C ARG A 95 7.70 -16.36 3.14
N ILE A 96 8.58 -15.50 3.62
CA ILE A 96 9.99 -15.82 3.87
C ILE A 96 10.33 -15.51 5.32
N GLU A 97 11.02 -16.43 5.97
CA GLU A 97 11.49 -16.33 7.34
C GLU A 97 13.00 -16.55 7.38
N LEU A 98 13.71 -15.59 7.95
CA LEU A 98 15.15 -15.62 8.17
C LEU A 98 15.49 -16.42 9.44
N LYS A 99 16.74 -16.87 9.60
CA LYS A 99 17.18 -17.66 10.77
C LYS A 99 17.12 -16.92 12.10
N ASN A 100 17.15 -15.59 12.09
CA ASN A 100 16.91 -14.74 13.26
C ASN A 100 15.42 -14.69 13.67
N GLY A 101 14.52 -15.32 12.91
CA GLY A 101 13.07 -15.35 13.15
C GLY A 101 12.30 -14.17 12.54
N CYS A 102 12.97 -13.28 11.81
CA CYS A 102 12.30 -12.19 11.09
C CYS A 102 11.58 -12.72 9.85
N VAL A 103 10.39 -12.18 9.61
CA VAL A 103 9.45 -12.68 8.60
C VAL A 103 9.07 -11.55 7.69
N GLY A 104 9.04 -11.82 6.39
CA GLY A 104 8.52 -10.94 5.36
C GLY A 104 7.47 -11.61 4.49
N TRP A 105 6.62 -10.77 3.90
CA TRP A 105 5.53 -11.18 3.04
C TRP A 105 5.58 -10.48 1.69
N GLY A 106 5.10 -11.18 0.66
CA GLY A 106 4.89 -10.63 -0.66
C GLY A 106 3.71 -11.29 -1.35
N GLU A 107 3.22 -10.64 -2.40
CA GLU A 107 2.09 -11.10 -3.18
C GLU A 107 2.45 -11.00 -4.66
N ALA A 108 2.12 -12.05 -5.40
CA ALA A 108 2.20 -12.10 -6.85
C ALA A 108 0.78 -12.08 -7.41
N PRO A 109 0.28 -10.95 -7.95
CA PRO A 109 -1.01 -10.93 -8.61
C PRO A 109 -1.01 -11.73 -9.90
N ILE A 110 -2.10 -12.44 -10.15
CA ILE A 110 -2.22 -13.31 -11.31
C ILE A 110 -3.33 -12.78 -12.23
N LEU A 111 -2.93 -12.33 -13.41
CA LEU A 111 -3.83 -11.89 -14.45
C LEU A 111 -3.26 -12.33 -15.78
N PRO A 112 -3.59 -13.53 -16.30
CA PRO A 112 -2.89 -14.14 -17.44
C PRO A 112 -2.80 -13.25 -18.70
N PHE A 113 -3.80 -12.39 -18.91
CA PHE A 113 -3.82 -11.41 -20.01
C PHE A 113 -2.70 -10.35 -19.92
N VAL A 114 -2.13 -10.16 -18.72
CA VAL A 114 -1.11 -9.16 -18.40
C VAL A 114 0.18 -9.80 -17.87
N THR A 115 0.11 -10.72 -16.90
CA THR A 115 1.26 -11.35 -16.23
C THR A 115 1.69 -12.68 -16.86
N ALA A 116 1.10 -13.10 -17.99
CA ALA A 116 1.36 -14.34 -18.75
C ALA A 116 1.06 -15.67 -18.02
N GLU A 117 1.15 -15.71 -16.70
CA GLU A 117 0.97 -16.90 -15.86
C GLU A 117 -0.46 -17.05 -15.30
N ASP A 118 -0.88 -18.30 -15.07
CA ASP A 118 -2.03 -18.65 -14.23
C ASP A 118 -1.59 -19.01 -12.81
N GLN A 119 -2.54 -19.13 -11.87
CA GLN A 119 -2.21 -19.32 -10.45
C GLN A 119 -1.45 -20.64 -10.20
N PRO A 120 -1.80 -21.79 -10.80
CA PRO A 120 -1.02 -23.01 -10.69
C PRO A 120 0.44 -22.88 -11.17
N ILE A 121 0.68 -22.26 -12.33
CA ILE A 121 2.02 -22.05 -12.86
C ILE A 121 2.81 -21.12 -11.93
N ALA A 122 2.18 -20.03 -11.48
CA ALA A 122 2.79 -19.08 -10.55
C ALA A 122 3.17 -19.73 -9.21
N MET A 123 2.31 -20.60 -8.66
CA MET A 123 2.63 -21.37 -7.46
C MET A 123 3.80 -22.33 -7.66
N ALA A 124 3.86 -23.03 -8.80
CA ALA A 124 4.96 -23.93 -9.12
C ALA A 124 6.29 -23.16 -9.21
N LYS A 125 6.28 -22.00 -9.86
CA LYS A 125 7.44 -21.11 -9.97
C LYS A 125 7.84 -20.44 -8.66
N ALA A 126 6.88 -20.01 -7.86
CA ALA A 126 7.14 -19.55 -6.50
C ALA A 126 7.75 -20.67 -5.63
N THR A 127 7.34 -21.93 -5.85
CA THR A 127 7.90 -23.09 -5.14
C THR A 127 9.36 -23.32 -5.52
N GLU A 128 9.70 -23.22 -6.81
CA GLU A 128 11.08 -23.30 -7.30
C GLU A 128 11.98 -22.24 -6.63
N ALA A 129 11.54 -20.97 -6.62
CA ALA A 129 12.25 -19.89 -5.95
C ALA A 129 12.36 -20.09 -4.42
N CYS A 130 11.29 -20.53 -3.76
CA CYS A 130 11.30 -20.83 -2.32
C CYS A 130 12.20 -22.03 -1.97
N GLU A 131 12.28 -23.03 -2.85
CA GLU A 131 13.21 -24.17 -2.68
C GLU A 131 14.67 -23.75 -2.79
N PHE A 132 14.98 -22.89 -3.76
CA PHE A 132 16.31 -22.31 -3.89
C PHE A 132 16.71 -21.56 -2.61
N LEU A 133 15.87 -20.62 -2.15
CA LEU A 133 16.14 -19.82 -0.95
C LEU A 133 16.34 -20.67 0.30
N ARG A 134 15.61 -21.79 0.46
CA ARG A 134 15.79 -22.69 1.61
C ARG A 134 17.09 -23.50 1.58
N ARG A 135 17.67 -23.72 0.39
CA ARG A 135 18.87 -24.56 0.21
C ARG A 135 20.15 -23.75 0.10
N CYS A 136 20.05 -22.48 -0.29
CA CYS A 136 21.22 -21.64 -0.48
C CYS A 136 21.88 -21.27 0.86
N PRO A 137 23.21 -21.13 0.90
CA PRO A 137 23.89 -20.59 2.07
C PRO A 137 23.53 -19.11 2.26
N GLU A 138 23.90 -18.58 3.43
CA GLU A 138 23.84 -17.14 3.70
C GLU A 138 24.55 -16.35 2.58
N MET A 139 23.88 -15.33 2.06
CA MET A 139 24.40 -14.46 0.99
C MET A 139 23.89 -13.03 1.17
N THR A 140 24.43 -12.07 0.43
CA THR A 140 23.91 -10.70 0.50
C THR A 140 22.50 -10.63 -0.09
N LEU A 141 21.69 -9.66 0.35
CA LEU A 141 20.36 -9.43 -0.22
C LEU A 141 20.44 -9.20 -1.75
N SER A 142 21.43 -8.43 -2.22
CA SER A 142 21.65 -8.22 -3.65
C SER A 142 21.94 -9.53 -4.41
N SER A 143 22.73 -10.43 -3.84
CA SER A 143 22.99 -11.73 -4.45
C SER A 143 21.73 -12.59 -4.49
N ALA A 144 20.95 -12.63 -3.41
CA ALA A 144 19.69 -13.37 -3.37
C ALA A 144 18.70 -12.86 -4.42
N LEU A 145 18.51 -11.54 -4.53
CA LEU A 145 17.65 -10.93 -5.54
C LEU A 145 18.14 -11.22 -6.97
N GLY A 146 19.45 -11.20 -7.20
CA GLY A 146 20.05 -11.56 -8.49
C GLY A 146 19.78 -13.01 -8.90
N GLU A 147 19.91 -13.96 -7.97
CA GLU A 147 19.60 -15.37 -8.20
C GLU A 147 18.10 -15.59 -8.46
N ILE A 148 17.23 -14.89 -7.71
CA ILE A 148 15.78 -14.90 -7.95
C ILE A 148 15.45 -14.39 -9.36
N SER A 149 16.11 -13.32 -9.82
CA SER A 149 15.95 -12.84 -11.20
C SER A 149 16.42 -13.84 -12.25
N GLY A 150 17.39 -14.70 -11.94
CA GLY A 150 17.85 -15.78 -12.82
C GLY A 150 16.87 -16.94 -12.90
N ILE A 151 16.23 -17.30 -11.77
CA ILE A 151 15.23 -18.38 -11.67
C ILE A 151 13.91 -17.96 -12.32
N LEU A 152 13.53 -16.69 -12.16
CA LEU A 152 12.29 -16.12 -12.66
C LEU A 152 12.62 -15.03 -13.70
N PRO A 153 13.10 -15.39 -14.90
CA PRO A 153 13.59 -14.40 -15.87
C PRO A 153 12.46 -13.72 -16.64
N GLY A 154 12.77 -12.54 -17.17
CA GLY A 154 11.92 -11.85 -18.15
C GLY A 154 10.61 -11.33 -17.56
N HIS A 155 9.67 -11.03 -18.46
CA HIS A 155 8.35 -10.54 -18.12
C HIS A 155 7.38 -11.66 -17.72
N GLU A 156 7.55 -12.86 -18.28
CA GLU A 156 6.65 -14.01 -18.07
C GLU A 156 6.46 -14.39 -16.61
N PHE A 157 7.51 -14.24 -15.78
CA PHE A 157 7.47 -14.55 -14.35
C PHE A 157 7.70 -13.33 -13.47
N ALA A 158 7.49 -12.12 -14.01
CA ALA A 158 7.76 -10.89 -13.28
C ALA A 158 6.86 -10.72 -12.06
N SER A 159 5.62 -11.24 -12.08
CA SER A 159 4.72 -11.15 -10.93
C SER A 159 5.19 -12.04 -9.79
N VAL A 160 5.53 -13.30 -10.09
CA VAL A 160 6.12 -14.22 -9.11
C VAL A 160 7.42 -13.65 -8.55
N ARG A 161 8.27 -13.10 -9.43
CA ARG A 161 9.52 -12.44 -9.03
C ARG A 161 9.23 -11.29 -8.06
N ALA A 162 8.28 -10.41 -8.38
CA ALA A 162 7.88 -9.32 -7.51
C ALA A 162 7.45 -9.82 -6.12
N GLY A 163 6.60 -10.85 -6.05
CA GLY A 163 6.15 -11.40 -4.77
C GLY A 163 7.30 -12.00 -3.93
N VAL A 164 8.28 -12.66 -4.56
CA VAL A 164 9.46 -13.19 -3.84
C VAL A 164 10.38 -12.06 -3.36
N GLU A 165 10.65 -11.07 -4.23
CA GLU A 165 11.48 -9.92 -3.90
C GLU A 165 10.86 -9.08 -2.78
N MET A 166 9.54 -8.84 -2.81
CA MET A 166 8.80 -8.18 -1.73
C MET A 166 8.99 -8.91 -0.40
N ALA A 167 8.82 -10.23 -0.38
CA ALA A 167 8.95 -11.03 0.84
C ALA A 167 10.37 -11.01 1.41
N LEU A 168 11.41 -11.03 0.57
CA LEU A 168 12.80 -10.89 1.02
C LEU A 168 13.06 -9.50 1.61
N ILE A 169 12.64 -8.45 0.91
CA ILE A 169 12.87 -7.06 1.33
C ILE A 169 12.11 -6.75 2.63
N ASP A 170 10.86 -7.21 2.76
CA ASP A 170 10.07 -7.08 4.00
C ASP A 170 10.70 -7.85 5.17
N ALA A 171 11.27 -9.04 4.91
CA ALA A 171 11.97 -9.81 5.96
C ALA A 171 13.22 -9.08 6.44
N VAL A 172 13.97 -8.45 5.53
CA VAL A 172 15.15 -7.64 5.85
C VAL A 172 14.75 -6.36 6.60
N ALA A 173 13.69 -5.68 6.18
CA ALA A 173 13.16 -4.51 6.89
C ALA A 173 12.80 -4.85 8.34
N SER A 174 12.19 -6.03 8.53
CA SER A 174 11.84 -6.62 9.83
C SER A 174 13.07 -6.95 10.69
N ASP A 175 14.15 -7.48 10.09
CA ASP A 175 15.43 -7.77 10.76
C ASP A 175 16.09 -6.52 11.33
N ILE A 176 16.21 -5.48 10.50
CA ILE A 176 16.84 -4.23 10.94
C ILE A 176 15.88 -3.29 11.70
N GLY A 177 14.62 -3.68 11.86
CA GLY A 177 13.63 -2.95 12.64
C GLY A 177 13.19 -1.62 12.03
N VAL A 178 13.22 -1.48 10.69
CA VAL A 178 12.79 -0.25 10.00
C VAL A 178 11.57 -0.50 9.12
N PRO A 179 10.60 0.43 9.05
CA PRO A 179 9.50 0.32 8.11
C PRO A 179 9.97 0.52 6.66
N LEU A 180 9.32 -0.15 5.71
CA LEU A 180 9.69 -0.15 4.29
C LEU A 180 9.78 1.27 3.69
N TRP A 181 8.92 2.21 4.07
CA TRP A 181 9.00 3.58 3.55
C TRP A 181 10.29 4.30 3.98
N ARG A 182 10.82 4.01 5.18
CA ARG A 182 12.16 4.50 5.61
C ARG A 182 13.27 3.77 4.89
N LEU A 183 13.11 2.46 4.68
CA LEU A 183 14.03 1.65 3.90
C LEU A 183 14.23 2.24 2.48
N PHE A 184 13.15 2.72 1.87
CA PHE A 184 13.14 3.34 0.55
C PHE A 184 13.45 4.84 0.55
N GLY A 185 14.04 5.39 1.62
CA GLY A 185 14.57 6.76 1.64
C GLY A 185 13.84 7.72 2.58
N GLY A 186 12.64 7.36 3.05
CA GLY A 186 12.00 8.07 4.16
C GLY A 186 11.41 9.44 3.85
N VAL A 187 11.10 9.76 2.58
CA VAL A 187 10.55 11.08 2.20
C VAL A 187 9.21 11.36 2.87
N SER A 188 8.32 10.37 2.90
CA SER A 188 6.99 10.47 3.49
C SER A 188 6.56 9.12 4.06
N ASN A 189 5.63 9.16 5.02
CA ASN A 189 4.87 8.02 5.50
C ASN A 189 3.38 8.11 5.10
N THR A 190 3.08 8.93 4.09
CA THR A 190 1.73 9.08 3.53
C THR A 190 1.75 9.23 2.01
N ILE A 191 0.70 8.74 1.37
CA ILE A 191 0.41 8.94 -0.07
C ILE A 191 -1.08 9.23 -0.27
N THR A 192 -1.41 9.81 -1.42
CA THR A 192 -2.77 9.99 -1.92
C THR A 192 -2.90 9.23 -3.22
N THR A 193 -3.91 8.38 -3.30
CA THR A 193 -4.24 7.63 -4.52
C THR A 193 -5.48 8.20 -5.18
N ASP A 194 -5.62 7.98 -6.48
CA ASP A 194 -6.91 8.09 -7.16
C ASP A 194 -7.85 6.92 -6.77
N ILE A 195 -9.03 6.90 -7.39
CA ILE A 195 -10.00 5.80 -7.30
C ILE A 195 -10.60 5.53 -8.68
N THR A 196 -10.71 4.26 -9.02
CA THR A 196 -11.16 3.81 -10.33
C THR A 196 -12.69 3.80 -10.43
N ILE A 197 -13.20 4.43 -11.49
CA ILE A 197 -14.55 4.26 -11.99
C ILE A 197 -14.50 3.26 -13.16
N PRO A 198 -15.09 2.06 -13.01
CA PRO A 198 -15.10 1.05 -14.08
C PRO A 198 -16.03 1.47 -15.23
N ILE A 199 -15.97 0.74 -16.35
CA ILE A 199 -16.89 0.97 -17.47
C ILE A 199 -18.32 0.59 -17.05
N VAL A 200 -19.15 1.61 -16.83
CA VAL A 200 -20.56 1.51 -16.43
C VAL A 200 -21.37 2.60 -17.13
N PRO A 201 -22.71 2.51 -17.17
CA PRO A 201 -23.55 3.57 -17.73
C PRO A 201 -23.30 4.95 -17.06
N PRO A 202 -23.51 6.07 -17.77
CA PRO A 202 -23.23 7.42 -17.25
C PRO A 202 -23.87 7.74 -15.88
N ALA A 203 -25.11 7.30 -15.66
CA ALA A 203 -25.80 7.51 -14.39
C ALA A 203 -25.12 6.79 -13.21
N ASP A 204 -24.65 5.56 -13.43
CA ASP A 204 -23.96 4.76 -12.42
C ASP A 204 -22.57 5.35 -12.14
N ALA A 205 -21.87 5.80 -13.18
CA ALA A 205 -20.58 6.47 -13.06
C ALA A 205 -20.67 7.76 -12.25
N ALA A 206 -21.69 8.58 -12.49
CA ALA A 206 -21.97 9.81 -11.73
C ALA A 206 -22.31 9.51 -10.25
N ALA A 207 -23.05 8.43 -9.99
CA ALA A 207 -23.35 7.97 -8.63
C ALA A 207 -22.08 7.49 -7.89
N LEU A 208 -21.22 6.72 -8.56
CA LEU A 208 -19.93 6.28 -8.03
C LEU A 208 -19.00 7.47 -7.77
N ALA A 209 -18.87 8.39 -8.71
CA ALA A 209 -18.11 9.63 -8.53
C ALA A 209 -18.59 10.38 -7.28
N SER A 210 -19.91 10.56 -7.12
CA SER A 210 -20.48 11.20 -5.93
C SER A 210 -20.16 10.48 -4.63
N LYS A 211 -20.21 9.14 -4.63
CA LYS A 211 -19.83 8.34 -3.47
C LYS A 211 -18.35 8.56 -3.13
N TYR A 212 -17.46 8.51 -4.11
CA TYR A 212 -16.03 8.62 -3.89
C TYR A 212 -15.58 10.05 -3.54
N CYS A 213 -16.15 11.08 -4.17
CA CYS A 213 -15.88 12.47 -3.80
C CYS A 213 -16.29 12.74 -2.34
N LYS A 214 -17.41 12.19 -1.88
CA LYS A 214 -17.82 12.25 -0.46
C LYS A 214 -16.86 11.50 0.47
N GLN A 215 -16.11 10.54 -0.04
CA GLN A 215 -15.05 9.82 0.69
C GLN A 215 -13.69 10.55 0.63
N GLY A 216 -13.61 11.71 -0.03
CA GLY A 216 -12.41 12.55 -0.07
C GLY A 216 -11.52 12.35 -1.31
N PHE A 217 -11.93 11.53 -2.28
CA PHE A 217 -11.17 11.37 -3.52
C PHE A 217 -11.30 12.61 -4.40
N GLY A 218 -10.16 13.30 -4.63
CA GLY A 218 -10.08 14.45 -5.55
C GLY A 218 -9.78 14.08 -6.99
N THR A 219 -9.19 12.89 -7.22
CA THR A 219 -8.83 12.38 -8.54
C THR A 219 -9.59 11.09 -8.80
N LEU A 220 -10.26 11.02 -9.94
CA LEU A 220 -11.00 9.85 -10.40
C LEU A 220 -10.29 9.29 -11.64
N LYS A 221 -10.00 7.98 -11.64
CA LYS A 221 -9.46 7.26 -12.78
C LYS A 221 -10.60 6.59 -13.54
N LEU A 222 -10.85 6.99 -14.77
CA LEU A 222 -11.97 6.49 -15.58
C LEU A 222 -11.46 5.48 -16.59
N LYS A 223 -12.04 4.28 -16.55
CA LYS A 223 -11.84 3.28 -17.60
C LYS A 223 -12.64 3.68 -18.84
N VAL A 224 -11.95 3.83 -19.98
CA VAL A 224 -12.51 4.22 -21.28
C VAL A 224 -12.03 3.26 -22.37
N GLY A 225 -12.31 3.52 -23.65
CA GLY A 225 -11.71 2.74 -24.75
C GLY A 225 -12.62 1.68 -25.35
N LYS A 226 -13.90 1.60 -24.96
CA LYS A 226 -14.88 0.68 -25.59
C LYS A 226 -15.76 1.37 -26.62
N ASN A 227 -16.21 2.59 -26.33
CA ASN A 227 -17.07 3.34 -27.22
C ASN A 227 -16.91 4.82 -26.93
N LEU A 228 -16.33 5.55 -27.89
CA LEU A 228 -16.02 6.97 -27.76
C LEU A 228 -17.22 7.79 -27.28
N ASN A 229 -18.41 7.61 -27.87
CA ASN A 229 -19.59 8.38 -27.48
C ASN A 229 -20.01 8.11 -26.03
N THR A 230 -20.03 6.84 -25.63
CA THR A 230 -20.39 6.47 -24.25
C THR A 230 -19.35 6.97 -23.24
N ASP A 231 -18.07 6.91 -23.61
CA ASP A 231 -16.96 7.39 -22.76
C ASP A 231 -17.06 8.92 -22.54
N ILE A 232 -17.44 9.68 -23.58
CA ILE A 232 -17.72 11.11 -23.49
C ILE A 232 -18.96 11.41 -22.62
N GLU A 233 -20.06 10.66 -22.79
CA GLU A 233 -21.27 10.81 -21.97
C GLU A 233 -20.99 10.58 -20.47
N VAL A 234 -20.16 9.58 -20.13
CA VAL A 234 -19.73 9.32 -18.75
C VAL A 234 -18.96 10.50 -18.17
N LEU A 235 -18.00 11.05 -18.92
CA LEU A 235 -17.20 12.20 -18.48
C LEU A 235 -18.05 13.47 -18.32
N GLN A 236 -19.01 13.70 -19.22
CA GLN A 236 -19.99 14.77 -19.11
C GLN A 236 -20.81 14.65 -17.82
N ALA A 237 -21.41 13.46 -17.60
CA ALA A 237 -22.26 13.21 -16.44
C ALA A 237 -21.52 13.43 -15.11
N ILE A 238 -20.24 13.07 -15.01
CA ILE A 238 -19.44 13.31 -13.80
C ILE A 238 -19.05 14.79 -13.68
N ARG A 239 -18.61 15.44 -14.76
CA ARG A 239 -18.17 16.84 -14.72
C ARG A 239 -19.30 17.79 -14.34
N GLU A 240 -20.54 17.52 -14.75
CA GLU A 240 -21.71 18.33 -14.41
C GLU A 240 -21.97 18.42 -12.90
N ILE A 241 -21.71 17.32 -12.17
CA ILE A 241 -21.95 17.23 -10.72
C ILE A 241 -20.70 17.49 -9.87
N HIS A 242 -19.51 17.25 -10.42
CA HIS A 242 -18.21 17.43 -9.75
C HIS A 242 -17.26 18.24 -10.65
N PRO A 243 -17.45 19.57 -10.74
CA PRO A 243 -16.70 20.44 -11.64
C PRO A 243 -15.21 20.58 -11.30
N ASP A 244 -14.81 20.24 -10.07
CA ASP A 244 -13.44 20.40 -9.57
C ASP A 244 -12.64 19.09 -9.57
N CYS A 245 -13.26 17.94 -9.87
CA CYS A 245 -12.56 16.66 -9.87
C CYS A 245 -11.53 16.58 -11.00
N LEU A 246 -10.39 15.99 -10.67
CA LEU A 246 -9.35 15.66 -11.65
C LEU A 246 -9.65 14.30 -12.28
N PHE A 247 -9.36 14.16 -13.57
CA PHE A 247 -9.55 12.92 -14.30
C PHE A 247 -8.25 12.34 -14.81
N ILE A 248 -8.04 11.06 -14.53
CA ILE A 248 -7.10 10.20 -15.25
C ILE A 248 -7.95 9.34 -16.18
N LEU A 249 -7.61 9.29 -17.47
CA LEU A 249 -8.27 8.38 -18.41
C LEU A 249 -7.37 7.18 -18.62
N ASP A 250 -7.91 5.97 -18.55
CA ASP A 250 -7.18 4.74 -18.84
C ASP A 250 -7.97 3.94 -19.86
N ALA A 251 -7.44 3.85 -21.08
CA ALA A 251 -8.11 3.16 -22.17
C ALA A 251 -7.81 1.65 -22.22
N ASN A 252 -6.83 1.17 -21.45
CA ASN A 252 -6.32 -0.19 -21.51
C ASN A 252 -6.24 -0.72 -22.95
N GLU A 253 -5.49 -0.02 -23.80
CA GLU A 253 -5.25 -0.39 -25.20
C GLU A 253 -6.48 -0.24 -26.14
N GLY A 254 -7.56 0.37 -25.66
CA GLY A 254 -8.87 0.31 -26.31
C GLY A 254 -9.05 1.16 -27.57
N TYR A 255 -8.27 2.21 -27.78
CA TYR A 255 -8.43 3.09 -28.94
C TYR A 255 -7.41 2.82 -30.04
N LYS A 256 -7.80 3.15 -31.27
CA LYS A 256 -6.82 3.46 -32.32
C LYS A 256 -6.24 4.86 -32.09
N PRO A 257 -5.05 5.17 -32.65
CA PRO A 257 -4.41 6.48 -32.45
C PRO A 257 -5.31 7.67 -32.81
N MET A 258 -6.09 7.58 -33.91
CA MET A 258 -7.00 8.65 -34.31
C MET A 258 -8.20 8.81 -33.36
N GLU A 259 -8.75 7.70 -32.85
CA GLU A 259 -9.85 7.72 -31.89
C GLU A 259 -9.40 8.30 -30.54
N ALA A 260 -8.17 7.97 -30.10
CA ALA A 260 -7.59 8.56 -28.90
C ALA A 260 -7.45 10.08 -29.00
N VAL A 261 -7.05 10.60 -30.17
CA VAL A 261 -6.99 12.05 -30.42
C VAL A 261 -8.38 12.69 -30.46
N GLU A 262 -9.36 12.00 -31.05
CA GLU A 262 -10.75 12.47 -31.12
C GLU A 262 -11.36 12.58 -29.72
N VAL A 263 -11.08 11.64 -28.81
CA VAL A 263 -11.49 11.73 -27.40
C VAL A 263 -10.96 13.00 -26.75
N LEU A 264 -9.67 13.31 -26.92
CA LEU A 264 -9.09 14.53 -26.36
C LEU A 264 -9.68 15.80 -26.98
N GLU A 265 -9.98 15.79 -28.27
CA GLU A 265 -10.65 16.91 -28.95
C GLU A 265 -12.03 17.17 -28.36
N LYS A 266 -12.85 16.12 -28.20
CA LYS A 266 -14.18 16.21 -27.62
C LYS A 266 -14.15 16.70 -26.18
N LEU A 267 -13.20 16.22 -25.38
CA LEU A 267 -13.04 16.69 -24.00
C LEU A 267 -12.60 18.15 -23.94
N HIS A 268 -11.70 18.56 -24.84
CA HIS A 268 -11.29 19.95 -24.94
C HIS A 268 -12.46 20.88 -25.33
N GLU A 269 -13.30 20.47 -26.28
CA GLU A 269 -14.55 21.19 -26.64
C GLU A 269 -15.50 21.35 -25.45
N MET A 270 -15.52 20.37 -24.54
CA MET A 270 -16.30 20.40 -23.30
C MET A 270 -15.64 21.20 -22.17
N GLY A 271 -14.44 21.74 -22.36
CA GLY A 271 -13.66 22.38 -21.30
C GLY A 271 -13.14 21.41 -20.23
N VAL A 272 -13.03 20.12 -20.56
CA VAL A 272 -12.49 19.08 -19.69
C VAL A 272 -11.07 18.76 -20.13
N THR A 273 -10.11 18.85 -19.21
CA THR A 273 -8.71 18.46 -19.47
C THR A 273 -8.30 17.38 -18.47
N PRO A 274 -8.12 16.12 -18.91
CA PRO A 274 -7.59 15.09 -18.02
C PRO A 274 -6.15 15.39 -17.65
N ILE A 275 -5.75 15.03 -16.43
CA ILE A 275 -4.37 15.24 -15.95
C ILE A 275 -3.40 14.18 -16.49
N LEU A 276 -3.94 13.05 -16.94
CA LEU A 276 -3.19 11.93 -17.51
C LEU A 276 -4.08 11.12 -18.46
N PHE A 277 -3.50 10.66 -19.58
CA PHE A 277 -4.12 9.68 -20.48
C PHE A 277 -3.23 8.43 -20.56
N GLU A 278 -3.66 7.35 -19.91
CA GLU A 278 -2.95 6.10 -19.75
C GLU A 278 -3.32 5.08 -20.83
N GLN A 279 -2.27 4.48 -21.40
CA GLN A 279 -2.28 3.46 -22.45
C GLN A 279 -3.43 3.63 -23.46
N PRO A 280 -3.43 4.75 -24.23
CA PRO A 280 -4.52 5.05 -25.16
C PRO A 280 -4.68 3.99 -26.26
N VAL A 281 -3.55 3.44 -26.72
CA VAL A 281 -3.47 2.55 -27.88
C VAL A 281 -2.87 1.19 -27.51
N HIS A 282 -2.98 0.23 -28.42
CA HIS A 282 -2.41 -1.11 -28.26
C HIS A 282 -0.93 -1.08 -27.88
N ARG A 283 -0.54 -1.96 -26.95
CA ARG A 283 0.80 -1.96 -26.32
C ARG A 283 1.96 -2.08 -27.31
N ASP A 284 1.71 -2.77 -28.42
CA ASP A 284 2.69 -3.02 -29.49
C ASP A 284 2.67 -1.92 -30.58
N ASP A 285 1.72 -0.98 -30.53
CA ASP A 285 1.63 0.16 -31.46
C ASP A 285 2.47 1.35 -30.96
N TRP A 286 3.79 1.19 -31.03
CA TRP A 286 4.75 2.18 -30.58
C TRP A 286 4.65 3.52 -31.33
N ASP A 287 4.43 3.46 -32.65
CA ASP A 287 4.27 4.65 -33.48
C ASP A 287 2.97 5.38 -33.13
N GLY A 288 1.89 4.63 -32.92
CA GLY A 288 0.61 5.16 -32.44
C GLY A 288 0.72 5.81 -31.07
N LEU A 289 1.47 5.20 -30.14
CA LEU A 289 1.68 5.75 -28.81
C LEU A 289 2.41 7.09 -28.88
N GLY A 290 3.52 7.17 -29.62
CA GLY A 290 4.26 8.41 -29.83
C GLY A 290 3.42 9.50 -30.53
N TYR A 291 2.64 9.11 -31.55
CA TYR A 291 1.72 10.01 -32.24
C TYR A 291 0.70 10.66 -31.29
N VAL A 292 0.03 9.84 -30.46
CA VAL A 292 -0.95 10.33 -29.48
C VAL A 292 -0.26 11.20 -28.42
N THR A 293 0.89 10.77 -27.89
CA THR A 293 1.68 11.52 -26.91
C THR A 293 2.01 12.92 -27.39
N HIS A 294 2.54 13.07 -28.60
CA HIS A 294 2.91 14.38 -29.12
C HIS A 294 1.69 15.30 -29.30
N ILE A 295 0.56 14.79 -29.79
CA ILE A 295 -0.65 15.61 -29.96
C ILE A 295 -1.25 15.97 -28.60
N ALA A 296 -1.38 15.00 -27.69
CA ALA A 296 -1.90 15.20 -26.35
C ALA A 296 -1.11 16.29 -25.60
N ARG A 297 0.21 16.19 -25.60
CA ARG A 297 1.12 17.14 -24.95
C ARG A 297 1.09 18.52 -25.60
N ASN A 298 1.22 18.60 -26.92
CA ASN A 298 1.44 19.88 -27.61
C ASN A 298 0.15 20.65 -27.90
N LYS A 299 -0.97 19.96 -28.19
CA LYS A 299 -2.26 20.59 -28.51
C LYS A 299 -3.14 20.75 -27.27
N TYR A 300 -3.15 19.77 -26.37
CA TYR A 300 -4.11 19.71 -25.26
C TYR A 300 -3.47 19.84 -23.87
N GLY A 301 -2.14 19.85 -23.77
CA GLY A 301 -1.44 19.92 -22.48
C GLY A 301 -1.63 18.69 -21.59
N VAL A 302 -2.00 17.54 -22.18
CA VAL A 302 -2.26 16.28 -21.47
C VAL A 302 -1.04 15.39 -21.58
N SER A 303 -0.56 14.86 -20.45
CA SER A 303 0.51 13.86 -20.44
C SER A 303 -0.02 12.47 -20.78
N VAL A 304 0.77 11.67 -21.51
CA VAL A 304 0.43 10.28 -21.83
C VAL A 304 1.27 9.30 -21.02
N ALA A 305 0.62 8.32 -20.39
CA ALA A 305 1.27 7.23 -19.66
C ALA A 305 1.36 5.95 -20.50
N ALA A 306 2.54 5.30 -20.45
CA ALA A 306 2.72 3.93 -20.90
C ALA A 306 2.53 2.96 -19.73
N ASP A 307 1.54 2.07 -19.82
CA ASP A 307 1.31 0.96 -18.89
C ASP A 307 1.66 -0.37 -19.56
N GLU A 308 0.77 -0.93 -20.37
CA GLU A 308 0.94 -2.22 -21.03
C GLU A 308 2.10 -2.23 -22.05
N SER A 309 2.45 -1.07 -22.63
CA SER A 309 3.66 -0.91 -23.45
C SER A 309 4.95 -1.04 -22.65
N CYS A 310 4.94 -0.73 -21.34
CA CYS A 310 6.14 -0.73 -20.51
C CYS A 310 6.17 -1.91 -19.54
N ARG A 311 6.91 -2.97 -19.90
CA ARG A 311 6.96 -4.24 -19.14
C ARG A 311 8.38 -4.68 -18.78
N SER A 312 9.37 -3.86 -19.12
CA SER A 312 10.78 -4.12 -18.85
C SER A 312 11.61 -2.84 -18.88
N VAL A 313 12.83 -2.92 -18.36
CA VAL A 313 13.83 -1.85 -18.47
C VAL A 313 14.15 -1.51 -19.93
N THR A 314 14.09 -2.51 -20.83
CA THR A 314 14.30 -2.31 -22.27
C THR A 314 13.19 -1.46 -22.89
N ASP A 315 11.94 -1.68 -22.48
CA ASP A 315 10.80 -0.89 -22.98
C ASP A 315 10.93 0.58 -22.57
N VAL A 316 11.39 0.86 -21.35
CA VAL A 316 11.63 2.24 -20.90
C VAL A 316 12.69 2.93 -21.75
N LYS A 317 13.79 2.24 -22.08
CA LYS A 317 14.82 2.79 -22.98
C LYS A 317 14.23 3.12 -24.35
N LYS A 318 13.40 2.23 -24.90
CA LYS A 318 12.70 2.49 -26.16
C LYS A 318 11.78 3.71 -26.09
N ILE A 319 11.06 3.88 -24.97
CA ILE A 319 10.18 5.04 -24.74
C ILE A 319 11.00 6.34 -24.69
N VAL A 320 12.13 6.34 -23.97
CA VAL A 320 13.04 7.49 -23.88
C VAL A 320 13.63 7.83 -25.26
N GLU A 321 14.16 6.84 -25.97
CA GLU A 321 14.82 7.04 -27.26
C GLU A 321 13.86 7.55 -28.34
N GLY A 322 12.60 7.10 -28.30
CA GLY A 322 11.57 7.49 -29.25
C GLY A 322 10.68 8.66 -28.83
N ASP A 323 10.84 9.23 -27.63
CA ASP A 323 9.92 10.21 -27.03
C ASP A 323 8.44 9.75 -27.10
N LEU A 324 8.21 8.48 -26.74
CA LEU A 324 6.94 7.80 -27.02
C LEU A 324 5.85 8.05 -25.98
N ALA A 325 6.22 8.40 -24.74
CA ALA A 325 5.29 8.67 -23.64
C ALA A 325 5.92 9.65 -22.65
N ASP A 326 5.11 10.35 -21.86
CA ASP A 326 5.57 11.31 -20.86
C ASP A 326 5.72 10.70 -19.46
N VAL A 327 4.98 9.62 -19.20
CA VAL A 327 4.85 8.98 -17.90
C VAL A 327 5.00 7.47 -18.04
N ILE A 328 5.70 6.83 -17.10
CA ILE A 328 5.73 5.36 -16.98
C ILE A 328 4.84 4.94 -15.82
N ASN A 329 3.85 4.06 -16.08
CA ASN A 329 3.13 3.36 -15.02
C ASN A 329 3.90 2.13 -14.56
N ILE A 330 4.57 2.25 -13.42
CA ILE A 330 5.30 1.15 -12.78
C ILE A 330 4.32 0.32 -11.97
N LYS A 331 4.19 -0.95 -12.35
CA LYS A 331 3.52 -1.98 -11.56
C LYS A 331 4.57 -3.02 -11.19
N LEU A 332 4.75 -3.30 -9.91
CA LEU A 332 5.77 -4.25 -9.46
C LEU A 332 5.58 -5.62 -10.12
N ALA A 333 4.34 -6.04 -10.31
CA ALA A 333 3.99 -7.27 -11.02
C ALA A 333 4.48 -7.37 -12.47
N LYS A 334 4.77 -6.25 -13.15
CA LYS A 334 5.28 -6.26 -14.54
C LYS A 334 6.80 -6.44 -14.62
N VAL A 335 7.53 -6.02 -13.57
CA VAL A 335 8.99 -5.82 -13.65
C VAL A 335 9.78 -6.38 -12.46
N GLY A 336 9.15 -6.73 -11.35
CA GLY A 336 9.81 -6.97 -10.06
C GLY A 336 10.10 -5.66 -9.31
N VAL A 337 10.43 -5.76 -8.02
CA VAL A 337 10.90 -4.64 -7.20
C VAL A 337 12.24 -4.11 -7.70
N VAL A 338 13.19 -5.00 -8.03
CA VAL A 338 14.52 -4.59 -8.53
C VAL A 338 14.38 -3.87 -9.88
N GLY A 339 13.62 -4.46 -10.82
CA GLY A 339 13.35 -3.84 -12.11
C GLY A 339 12.64 -2.49 -11.99
N ALA A 340 11.71 -2.35 -11.03
CA ALA A 340 11.06 -1.07 -10.75
C ALA A 340 12.06 0.00 -10.30
N LEU A 341 12.99 -0.33 -9.39
CA LEU A 341 14.04 0.60 -8.94
C LEU A 341 14.94 1.04 -10.10
N GLU A 342 15.31 0.13 -11.01
CA GLU A 342 16.09 0.48 -12.21
C GLU A 342 15.32 1.43 -13.13
N ILE A 343 14.02 1.18 -13.35
CA ILE A 343 13.16 2.05 -14.17
C ILE A 343 13.06 3.45 -13.56
N ILE A 344 12.93 3.54 -12.23
CA ILE A 344 12.86 4.83 -11.52
C ILE A 344 14.13 5.66 -11.78
N GLU A 345 15.30 5.03 -11.73
CA GLU A 345 16.56 5.73 -11.99
C GLU A 345 16.69 6.19 -13.45
N ILE A 346 16.25 5.37 -14.40
CA ILE A 346 16.21 5.76 -15.83
C ILE A 346 15.25 6.93 -16.03
N ALA A 347 14.06 6.88 -15.45
CA ALA A 347 13.04 7.93 -15.58
C ALA A 347 13.54 9.28 -15.00
N LYS A 348 14.18 9.26 -13.83
CA LYS A 348 14.83 10.45 -13.25
C LYS A 348 15.87 11.05 -14.19
N ALA A 349 16.69 10.21 -14.82
CA ALA A 349 17.75 10.65 -15.72
C ALA A 349 17.23 11.18 -17.06
N SER A 350 16.09 10.67 -17.55
CA SER A 350 15.49 11.08 -18.82
C SER A 350 14.45 12.20 -18.70
N GLY A 351 14.00 12.52 -17.48
CA GLY A 351 12.94 13.51 -17.25
C GLY A 351 11.52 12.96 -17.45
N LEU A 352 11.38 11.64 -17.60
CA LEU A 352 10.06 10.99 -17.59
C LEU A 352 9.43 11.13 -16.21
N LYS A 353 8.11 11.38 -16.18
CA LYS A 353 7.33 11.34 -14.94
C LYS A 353 7.01 9.89 -14.59
N LEU A 354 6.64 9.67 -13.33
CA LEU A 354 6.33 8.35 -12.82
C LEU A 354 4.91 8.28 -12.29
N MET A 355 4.24 7.20 -12.64
CA MET A 355 3.04 6.69 -12.00
C MET A 355 3.37 5.37 -11.32
N ILE A 356 2.79 5.11 -10.16
CA ILE A 356 2.80 3.77 -9.55
C ILE A 356 1.39 3.22 -9.55
N GLY A 357 1.25 2.02 -10.09
CA GLY A 357 -0.01 1.32 -10.21
C GLY A 357 0.08 -0.09 -9.64
N GLY A 358 -1.08 -0.73 -9.58
CA GLY A 358 -1.19 -2.16 -9.30
C GLY A 358 -1.93 -2.94 -10.39
N MET A 359 -1.97 -4.25 -10.20
CA MET A 359 -2.99 -5.11 -10.81
C MET A 359 -4.24 -5.08 -9.91
N ILE A 360 -5.05 -6.14 -9.88
CA ILE A 360 -6.00 -6.33 -8.79
C ILE A 360 -5.30 -7.07 -7.65
N GLU A 361 -4.84 -6.30 -6.68
CA GLU A 361 -4.00 -6.74 -5.57
C GLU A 361 -4.69 -6.51 -4.22
N THR A 362 -4.27 -7.28 -3.22
CA THR A 362 -4.65 -7.02 -1.81
C THR A 362 -3.78 -5.93 -1.20
N ARG A 363 -4.07 -5.56 0.05
CA ARG A 363 -3.22 -4.63 0.82
C ARG A 363 -1.77 -5.12 0.99
N LEU A 364 -1.47 -6.38 0.70
CA LEU A 364 -0.12 -6.93 0.81
C LEU A 364 0.79 -6.35 -0.28
N ALA A 365 0.54 -6.64 -1.56
CA ALA A 365 1.33 -6.03 -2.65
C ALA A 365 1.09 -4.51 -2.75
N MET A 366 -0.16 -4.07 -2.60
CA MET A 366 -0.48 -2.66 -2.72
C MET A 366 0.17 -1.79 -1.64
N GLY A 367 0.27 -2.34 -0.42
CA GLY A 367 0.98 -1.68 0.68
C GLY A 367 2.48 -1.56 0.42
N PHE A 368 3.10 -2.58 -0.17
CA PHE A 368 4.51 -2.53 -0.55
C PHE A 368 4.76 -1.42 -1.59
N SER A 369 3.93 -1.36 -2.65
CA SER A 369 3.97 -0.28 -3.64
C SER A 369 3.78 1.10 -2.98
N GLY A 370 2.83 1.21 -2.04
CA GLY A 370 2.62 2.46 -1.29
C GLY A 370 3.83 2.86 -0.43
N HIS A 371 4.52 1.91 0.20
CA HIS A 371 5.75 2.17 0.94
C HIS A 371 6.88 2.64 0.03
N LEU A 372 7.05 2.02 -1.14
CA LEU A 372 8.02 2.44 -2.15
C LEU A 372 7.72 3.87 -2.62
N ALA A 373 6.45 4.17 -2.89
CA ALA A 373 6.01 5.48 -3.34
C ALA A 373 6.25 6.58 -2.31
N ALA A 374 5.84 6.33 -1.06
CA ALA A 374 6.01 7.26 0.05
C ALA A 374 7.49 7.48 0.39
N GLY A 375 8.28 6.39 0.40
CA GLY A 375 9.69 6.43 0.74
C GLY A 375 10.54 7.21 -0.25
N LEU A 376 10.29 7.02 -1.55
CA LEU A 376 11.05 7.70 -2.61
C LEU A 376 10.50 9.10 -2.93
N GLY A 377 9.19 9.31 -2.87
CA GLY A 377 8.56 10.61 -3.14
C GLY A 377 8.70 11.11 -4.59
N VAL A 378 8.87 10.20 -5.56
CA VAL A 378 9.14 10.53 -6.97
C VAL A 378 7.94 10.33 -7.91
N PHE A 379 6.84 9.78 -7.39
CA PHE A 379 5.66 9.47 -8.18
C PHE A 379 4.70 10.66 -8.22
N GLN A 380 4.38 11.12 -9.43
CA GLN A 380 3.43 12.21 -9.65
C GLN A 380 1.98 11.70 -9.63
N PHE A 381 1.77 10.44 -10.02
CA PHE A 381 0.47 9.78 -10.06
C PHE A 381 0.54 8.46 -9.28
N ILE A 382 -0.51 8.14 -8.54
CA ILE A 382 -0.57 6.97 -7.65
C ILE A 382 -1.97 6.35 -7.83
N ASP A 383 -2.00 5.11 -8.32
CA ASP A 383 -3.19 4.30 -8.59
C ASP A 383 -3.08 2.98 -7.81
N LEU A 384 -3.41 3.06 -6.51
CA LEU A 384 -3.25 1.98 -5.53
C LEU A 384 -4.57 1.71 -4.80
N ASP A 385 -5.67 1.67 -5.56
CA ASP A 385 -7.05 1.69 -5.06
C ASP A 385 -7.69 0.30 -4.90
N THR A 386 -7.14 -0.74 -5.55
CA THR A 386 -7.80 -2.05 -5.67
C THR A 386 -8.17 -2.74 -4.36
N PRO A 387 -7.45 -2.55 -3.23
CA PRO A 387 -7.89 -3.12 -1.97
C PRO A 387 -9.26 -2.61 -1.49
N LEU A 388 -9.70 -1.44 -1.96
CA LEU A 388 -11.03 -0.88 -1.69
C LEU A 388 -12.15 -1.57 -2.48
N LEU A 389 -11.78 -2.37 -3.48
CA LEU A 389 -12.69 -3.11 -4.35
C LEU A 389 -12.88 -4.57 -3.88
N LEU A 390 -12.07 -5.04 -2.93
CA LEU A 390 -12.14 -6.39 -2.36
C LEU A 390 -13.28 -6.50 -1.34
N SER A 391 -13.97 -7.64 -1.33
CA SER A 391 -15.08 -7.91 -0.40
C SER A 391 -14.62 -8.12 1.04
N GLU A 392 -13.36 -8.49 1.22
CA GLU A 392 -12.72 -8.71 2.50
C GLU A 392 -11.24 -8.35 2.39
N ASP A 393 -10.62 -8.11 3.54
CA ASP A 393 -9.22 -7.74 3.64
C ASP A 393 -8.44 -8.84 4.39
N PRO A 394 -7.60 -9.63 3.71
CA PRO A 394 -6.87 -10.74 4.32
C PRO A 394 -5.63 -10.29 5.11
N VAL A 395 -5.36 -8.98 5.20
CA VAL A 395 -4.13 -8.43 5.77
C VAL A 395 -4.39 -7.78 7.13
N HIS A 396 -3.75 -8.30 8.17
CA HIS A 396 -3.68 -7.67 9.49
C HIS A 396 -2.41 -6.83 9.63
N GLY A 397 -2.53 -5.67 10.31
CA GLY A 397 -1.45 -4.69 10.35
C GLY A 397 -1.25 -4.02 8.98
N GLY A 398 -0.06 -3.51 8.71
CA GLY A 398 0.24 -2.77 7.47
C GLY A 398 -0.32 -1.34 7.47
N TYR A 399 -0.52 -0.77 6.29
CA TYR A 399 -0.93 0.63 6.13
C TYR A 399 -2.42 0.83 6.41
N LYS A 400 -2.78 1.95 7.03
CA LYS A 400 -4.19 2.29 7.25
C LYS A 400 -4.66 3.25 6.16
N VAL A 401 -5.77 2.89 5.52
CA VAL A 401 -6.52 3.84 4.68
C VAL A 401 -7.33 4.72 5.61
N SER A 402 -7.04 6.03 5.62
CA SER A 402 -7.88 7.01 6.32
C SER A 402 -8.47 7.98 5.30
N LEU A 403 -9.65 8.53 5.61
CA LEU A 403 -10.43 9.45 4.75
C LEU A 403 -9.74 10.78 4.42
N PHE A 404 -8.44 10.93 4.69
CA PHE A 404 -7.67 12.12 4.30
C PHE A 404 -6.29 11.78 3.69
N TRP A 405 -5.65 10.66 4.05
CA TRP A 405 -4.35 10.21 3.52
C TRP A 405 -4.16 8.71 3.84
N HIS A 406 -3.32 7.98 3.09
CA HIS A 406 -2.78 6.69 3.60
C HIS A 406 -1.80 7.01 4.73
N MET A 407 -1.96 6.44 5.92
CA MET A 407 -1.07 6.68 7.06
C MET A 407 -0.37 5.38 7.46
N PHE A 408 0.97 5.35 7.38
CA PHE A 408 1.76 4.29 8.02
C PHE A 408 2.03 4.71 9.47
N VAL A 409 1.48 3.96 10.43
CA VAL A 409 1.57 4.32 11.86
C VAL A 409 2.92 3.89 12.42
N GLU A 410 3.59 4.80 13.13
CA GLU A 410 4.74 4.47 13.96
C GLU A 410 4.26 3.87 15.28
N ASN A 411 4.56 2.61 15.51
CA ASN A 411 4.66 2.07 16.87
C ASN A 411 6.06 1.50 17.04
N ASN A 412 6.71 1.85 18.16
CA ASN A 412 8.05 1.40 18.59
C ASN A 412 8.06 -0.10 18.94
N GLY A 413 7.57 -0.95 18.04
CA GLY A 413 7.39 -2.38 18.22
C GLY A 413 6.56 -2.96 17.08
N SER A 414 7.18 -3.18 15.92
CA SER A 414 6.75 -4.19 14.94
C SER A 414 5.27 -4.19 14.52
N GLU A 415 4.82 -3.19 13.75
CA GLU A 415 3.66 -3.39 12.86
C GLU A 415 4.11 -4.20 11.65
N LYS A 416 4.26 -5.50 11.89
CA LYS A 416 4.44 -6.55 10.88
C LYS A 416 3.24 -6.50 9.94
N LEU A 417 3.46 -6.54 8.62
CA LEU A 417 2.47 -7.12 7.71
C LEU A 417 2.23 -8.55 8.21
N LYS A 418 1.06 -8.82 8.79
CA LYS A 418 0.64 -10.16 9.21
C LYS A 418 -0.58 -10.51 8.37
N THR A 419 -0.45 -11.38 7.39
CA THR A 419 -1.65 -12.04 6.87
C THR A 419 -2.05 -13.13 7.86
N ASP A 420 -3.26 -13.06 8.41
CA ASP A 420 -3.86 -14.19 9.09
C ASP A 420 -4.54 -15.01 8.01
N ILE A 421 -3.77 -15.91 7.40
CA ILE A 421 -4.40 -17.08 6.80
C ILE A 421 -3.93 -18.24 7.66
N SER A 422 -4.46 -18.25 8.88
CA SER A 422 -4.73 -19.45 9.63
C SER A 422 -6.02 -20.07 9.07
N LEU A 423 -5.99 -20.55 7.83
CA LEU A 423 -6.99 -21.50 7.34
C LEU A 423 -6.65 -22.86 7.95
N LEU A 424 -6.79 -22.95 9.27
CA LEU A 424 -7.09 -24.22 9.91
C LEU A 424 -8.48 -24.60 9.42
N PHE A 425 -8.55 -25.67 8.63
CA PHE A 425 -9.78 -26.36 8.28
C PHE A 425 -10.71 -26.45 9.51
N PHE A 426 -11.79 -25.66 9.52
CA PHE A 426 -13.06 -26.14 10.01
C PHE A 426 -14.09 -25.92 8.93
N PHE A 427 -14.56 -27.03 8.38
CA PHE A 427 -15.75 -27.15 7.56
C PHE A 427 -16.81 -26.12 7.98
N ARG A 428 -17.13 -25.16 7.11
CA ARG A 428 -18.42 -24.48 7.14
C ARG A 428 -19.48 -25.53 6.78
N LYS A 429 -19.94 -26.26 7.80
CA LYS A 429 -21.12 -27.09 7.67
C LYS A 429 -22.28 -26.13 7.44
N LYS A 430 -22.92 -26.25 6.28
CA LYS A 430 -24.21 -25.63 5.98
C LYS A 430 -25.17 -25.88 7.17
N LYS A 431 -25.76 -24.78 7.67
CA LYS A 431 -26.78 -24.64 8.74
C LYS A 431 -26.32 -24.70 10.21
N LEU A 432 -26.63 -23.60 10.93
CA LEU A 432 -26.66 -23.37 12.39
C LEU A 432 -25.26 -23.39 13.06
N THR A 433 -24.79 -22.41 13.84
CA THR A 433 -25.38 -21.43 14.76
C THR A 433 -24.34 -20.32 15.00
N GLU A 434 -24.81 -19.11 15.27
CA GLU A 434 -24.03 -17.92 15.61
C GLU A 434 -23.13 -18.13 16.84
N GLN A 435 -21.89 -17.62 16.81
CA GLN A 435 -21.00 -17.57 17.98
C GLN A 435 -21.06 -16.16 18.57
N PHE A 436 -21.70 -16.03 19.74
CA PHE A 436 -21.80 -14.79 20.49
C PHE A 436 -20.85 -14.80 21.69
N LEU A 437 -20.25 -13.64 21.99
CA LEU A 437 -19.84 -13.31 23.34
C LEU A 437 -21.09 -12.82 24.09
N VAL A 438 -21.81 -13.70 24.80
CA VAL A 438 -22.98 -13.28 25.59
C VAL A 438 -22.53 -12.85 26.97
N LEU A 439 -22.48 -11.54 27.21
CA LEU A 439 -22.34 -10.99 28.56
C LEU A 439 -23.70 -11.07 29.26
N TYR A 440 -23.93 -12.14 30.05
CA TYR A 440 -25.18 -12.28 30.80
C TYR A 440 -25.09 -11.52 32.13
N MET A 441 -25.65 -10.31 32.18
CA MET A 441 -25.86 -9.58 33.44
C MET A 441 -27.29 -9.84 33.91
N SER A 442 -27.49 -10.69 34.92
CA SER A 442 -28.83 -10.80 35.53
C SER A 442 -29.02 -9.65 36.53
N LEU A 443 -29.76 -8.63 36.14
CA LEU A 443 -30.36 -7.69 37.09
C LEU A 443 -31.60 -8.35 37.68
N GLN A 444 -31.48 -8.88 38.90
CA GLN A 444 -32.67 -9.13 39.72
C GLN A 444 -33.01 -7.84 40.44
N THR A 445 -34.11 -7.21 40.04
CA THR A 445 -34.83 -6.19 40.82
C THR A 445 -36.29 -6.66 40.92
N PRO A 446 -37.08 -6.29 41.95
CA PRO A 446 -37.03 -4.99 42.62
C PRO A 446 -37.12 -5.02 44.15
N GLU A 447 -36.43 -4.10 44.81
CA GLU A 447 -37.01 -3.14 45.77
C GLU A 447 -35.89 -2.37 46.51
N ALA A 448 -36.09 -1.06 46.59
CA ALA A 448 -35.41 -0.08 47.44
C ALA A 448 -33.92 0.22 47.20
N MET A 449 -33.71 1.48 46.77
CA MET A 449 -32.55 2.35 46.97
C MET A 449 -31.45 1.84 47.93
N ALA A 450 -30.36 1.31 47.36
CA ALA A 450 -28.97 1.52 47.80
C ALA A 450 -28.05 0.70 46.87
N GLY A 451 -27.01 1.33 46.32
CA GLY A 451 -26.07 0.67 45.41
C GLY A 451 -25.31 -0.48 46.08
N SER A 452 -25.50 -1.71 45.58
CA SER A 452 -24.54 -2.80 45.77
C SER A 452 -24.64 -3.82 44.62
N PHE A 453 -23.60 -3.92 43.80
CA PHE A 453 -23.41 -5.00 42.82
C PHE A 453 -22.81 -6.22 43.52
N THR A 454 -23.51 -7.35 43.55
CA THR A 454 -23.08 -8.55 44.31
C THR A 454 -22.42 -9.66 43.48
N GLY A 455 -22.20 -9.45 42.17
CA GLY A 455 -21.29 -10.30 41.40
C GLY A 455 -21.53 -10.32 39.90
N MET A 456 -20.45 -10.53 39.14
CA MET A 456 -20.46 -10.69 37.68
C MET A 456 -20.13 -12.15 37.32
N LYS A 457 -20.82 -12.73 36.34
CA LYS A 457 -20.54 -14.08 35.83
C LYS A 457 -20.16 -13.98 34.34
N LEU A 458 -18.96 -14.41 34.01
CA LEU A 458 -18.56 -14.63 32.62
C LEU A 458 -18.76 -16.10 32.24
N LEU A 459 -19.30 -16.33 31.05
CA LEU A 459 -19.38 -17.64 30.40
C LEU A 459 -18.51 -17.59 29.16
N VAL A 460 -17.54 -18.50 29.07
CA VAL A 460 -16.64 -18.61 27.92
C VAL A 460 -16.87 -19.98 27.28
N SER A 461 -17.07 -20.02 25.95
CA SER A 461 -17.33 -21.25 25.19
C SER A 461 -16.04 -21.94 24.70
N ASP A 462 -14.88 -21.26 24.79
CA ASP A 462 -13.60 -21.74 24.32
C ASP A 462 -12.65 -22.13 25.48
N ASN A 463 -12.15 -23.37 25.44
CA ASN A 463 -11.22 -23.93 26.42
C ASN A 463 -9.85 -23.24 26.44
N LEU A 464 -9.35 -22.79 25.27
CA LEU A 464 -8.06 -22.14 25.14
C LEU A 464 -8.10 -20.76 25.79
N LEU A 465 -9.16 -20.00 25.52
CA LEU A 465 -9.41 -18.69 26.13
C LEU A 465 -9.62 -18.81 27.64
N TYR A 466 -10.41 -19.81 28.09
CA TYR A 466 -10.58 -20.10 29.52
C TYR A 466 -9.24 -20.39 30.22
N ASN A 467 -8.40 -21.27 29.64
CA ASN A 467 -7.12 -21.63 30.25
C ASN A 467 -6.14 -20.45 30.30
N TYR A 468 -6.14 -19.59 29.27
CA TYR A 468 -5.30 -18.40 29.23
C TYR A 468 -5.72 -17.37 30.28
N MET A 469 -7.01 -17.08 30.38
CA MET A 469 -7.55 -16.17 31.41
C MET A 469 -7.25 -16.69 32.82
N MET A 470 -7.42 -17.99 33.06
CA MET A 470 -7.09 -18.59 34.36
C MET A 470 -5.59 -18.55 34.68
N HIS A 471 -4.72 -18.61 33.67
CA HIS A 471 -3.27 -18.43 33.86
C HIS A 471 -2.92 -16.97 34.16
N TYR A 472 -3.58 -16.02 33.50
CA TYR A 472 -3.45 -14.58 33.73
C TYR A 472 -3.90 -14.18 35.14
N PHE A 473 -5.07 -14.64 35.59
CA PHE A 473 -5.55 -14.41 36.96
C PHE A 473 -4.66 -15.03 38.05
N LYS A 474 -3.99 -16.16 37.75
CA LYS A 474 -2.97 -16.75 38.65
C LYS A 474 -1.71 -15.88 38.76
N ARG A 475 -1.29 -15.21 37.69
CA ARG A 475 -0.11 -14.32 37.69
C ARG A 475 -0.34 -13.01 38.43
N LEU A 476 -1.56 -12.49 38.46
CA LEU A 476 -1.91 -11.23 39.13
C LEU A 476 -2.02 -11.32 40.66
N GLY A 477 -1.77 -12.49 41.26
CA GLY A 477 -1.52 -12.64 42.70
C GLY A 477 -2.67 -12.22 43.61
N GLY A 478 -3.61 -13.14 43.90
CA GLY A 478 -4.52 -12.93 45.05
C GLY A 478 -5.86 -13.65 45.10
N LEU A 479 -6.27 -14.42 44.07
CA LEU A 479 -7.57 -15.09 44.08
C LEU A 479 -7.43 -16.60 44.32
N ARG A 480 -7.64 -17.04 45.57
CA ARG A 480 -7.91 -18.46 45.85
C ARG A 480 -9.35 -18.77 45.44
N PRO A 481 -9.61 -19.78 44.60
CA PRO A 481 -10.96 -20.23 44.35
C PRO A 481 -11.57 -20.76 45.66
N ARG A 482 -12.67 -20.17 46.13
CA ARG A 482 -13.57 -20.86 47.05
C ARG A 482 -14.30 -21.92 46.21
N ASN A 483 -13.81 -23.16 46.31
CA ASN A 483 -14.35 -24.44 45.82
C ASN A 483 -13.54 -25.08 44.67
N GLY A 484 -12.68 -26.04 45.06
CA GLY A 484 -12.37 -27.30 44.36
C GLY A 484 -11.81 -27.27 42.95
N PHE A 485 -10.50 -27.52 42.80
CA PHE A 485 -9.92 -28.04 41.55
C PHE A 485 -10.35 -29.50 41.33
N PRO A 486 -10.68 -29.94 40.11
CA PRO A 486 -10.66 -31.38 39.80
C PRO A 486 -9.22 -31.87 39.87
N ARG A 487 -8.98 -33.00 40.56
CA ARG A 487 -7.64 -33.62 40.69
C ARG A 487 -7.22 -34.27 39.36
N ASN A 488 -5.90 -34.36 39.17
CA ASN A 488 -5.12 -34.84 38.02
C ASN A 488 -5.42 -36.27 37.47
N GLN A 489 -6.60 -36.85 37.64
CA GLN A 489 -6.89 -38.22 37.16
C GLN A 489 -7.76 -38.32 35.88
N ASP A 490 -8.33 -37.22 35.38
CA ASP A 490 -9.23 -37.27 34.21
C ASP A 490 -8.60 -36.85 32.87
N LEU A 491 -7.27 -36.98 32.72
CA LEU A 491 -6.58 -36.71 31.44
C LEU A 491 -6.64 -37.88 30.44
N ARG A 492 -7.28 -39.00 30.76
CA ARG A 492 -7.36 -40.19 29.86
C ARG A 492 -8.66 -40.35 29.08
N ALA A 493 -9.57 -39.38 29.10
CA ALA A 493 -10.83 -39.47 28.36
C ALA A 493 -10.98 -38.41 27.24
N ILE A 494 -9.88 -37.92 26.67
CA ILE A 494 -9.92 -37.01 25.52
C ILE A 494 -9.93 -37.84 24.23
N SER A 495 -11.07 -38.44 23.89
CA SER A 495 -11.29 -38.94 22.52
C SER A 495 -12.72 -38.85 21.99
N LYS A 496 -13.71 -38.48 22.79
CA LYS A 496 -15.07 -38.23 22.31
C LYS A 496 -15.75 -37.20 23.20
N LEU A 497 -16.14 -36.04 22.64
CA LEU A 497 -17.34 -35.27 23.01
C LEU A 497 -17.39 -33.96 22.20
N ARG A 498 -18.28 -33.94 21.20
CA ARG A 498 -18.91 -32.73 20.64
C ARG A 498 -20.03 -32.35 21.61
N ASN A 499 -20.01 -31.13 22.13
CA ASN A 499 -21.16 -30.28 22.52
C ASN A 499 -20.61 -29.13 23.38
N ASP A 500 -21.06 -27.91 23.07
CA ASP A 500 -20.62 -26.64 23.67
C ASP A 500 -20.64 -26.70 25.20
N LYS A 501 -19.45 -26.76 25.81
CA LYS A 501 -19.29 -26.59 27.25
C LYS A 501 -19.03 -25.12 27.51
N PHE A 502 -19.97 -24.46 28.16
CA PHE A 502 -19.73 -23.13 28.72
C PHE A 502 -19.03 -23.27 30.07
N TYR A 503 -17.88 -22.62 30.20
CA TYR A 503 -17.08 -22.63 31.42
C TYR A 503 -17.47 -21.46 32.32
N LYS A 504 -17.73 -21.76 33.59
CA LYS A 504 -18.14 -20.78 34.59
C LYS A 504 -16.92 -20.30 35.36
N LEU A 505 -16.59 -19.02 35.25
CA LEU A 505 -15.52 -18.43 36.06
C LEU A 505 -15.99 -18.20 37.52
N PRO A 506 -15.08 -18.28 38.51
CA PRO A 506 -15.43 -18.03 39.90
C PRO A 506 -15.89 -16.58 40.12
N VAL A 507 -16.85 -16.40 41.01
CA VAL A 507 -17.37 -15.07 41.41
C VAL A 507 -16.24 -14.29 42.07
N ILE A 508 -15.84 -13.17 41.47
CA ILE A 508 -14.82 -12.27 42.03
C ILE A 508 -15.51 -11.37 43.07
N GLY A 509 -15.11 -11.49 44.33
CA GLY A 509 -15.67 -10.72 45.44
C GLY A 509 -14.80 -9.53 45.86
N HIS A 510 -15.47 -8.42 46.16
CA HIS A 510 -15.04 -7.14 46.75
C HIS A 510 -14.41 -6.04 45.86
N HIS A 511 -14.87 -4.83 46.18
CA HIS A 511 -15.00 -3.62 45.37
C HIS A 511 -13.69 -2.93 44.96
N ASN A 512 -13.77 -2.21 43.84
CA ASN A 512 -12.83 -1.25 43.24
C ASN A 512 -11.65 -1.76 42.40
N ASN A 513 -11.21 -3.02 42.54
CA ASN A 513 -10.14 -3.55 41.68
C ASN A 513 -10.63 -4.50 40.58
N ALA A 514 -11.72 -5.24 40.79
CA ALA A 514 -12.24 -6.16 39.79
C ALA A 514 -12.72 -5.43 38.51
N GLU A 515 -13.37 -4.28 38.67
CA GLU A 515 -13.85 -3.45 37.56
C GLU A 515 -12.68 -2.84 36.78
N LYS A 516 -11.63 -2.37 37.48
CA LYS A 516 -10.39 -1.88 36.84
C LYS A 516 -9.63 -2.97 36.10
N HIS A 517 -9.61 -4.20 36.62
CA HIS A 517 -8.96 -5.33 35.95
C HIS A 517 -9.79 -5.87 34.78
N LEU A 518 -11.12 -5.82 34.86
CA LEU A 518 -11.99 -6.15 33.73
C LEU A 518 -11.89 -5.09 32.63
N ILE A 519 -11.87 -3.81 33.00
CA ILE A 519 -11.63 -2.69 32.08
C ILE A 519 -10.23 -2.80 31.48
N ALA A 520 -9.19 -3.15 32.25
CA ALA A 520 -7.85 -3.38 31.70
C ALA A 520 -7.83 -4.58 30.73
N CYS A 521 -8.56 -5.65 31.04
CA CYS A 521 -8.68 -6.81 30.17
C CYS A 521 -9.54 -6.53 28.93
N VAL A 522 -10.54 -5.66 29.00
CA VAL A 522 -11.32 -5.22 27.83
C VAL A 522 -10.50 -4.21 27.00
N ASN A 523 -9.75 -3.32 27.63
CA ASN A 523 -8.86 -2.35 26.98
C ASN A 523 -7.64 -3.01 26.32
N GLU A 524 -7.18 -4.15 26.81
CA GLU A 524 -6.13 -4.96 26.14
C GLU A 524 -6.65 -5.65 24.87
N PHE A 525 -7.96 -5.83 24.73
CA PHE A 525 -8.58 -6.64 23.67
C PHE A 525 -9.47 -5.84 22.71
N MET A 526 -9.75 -4.56 23.01
CA MET A 526 -10.52 -3.64 22.17
C MET A 526 -9.61 -2.56 21.60
N ASP A 527 -9.77 -2.26 20.31
CA ASP A 527 -8.98 -1.24 19.60
C ASP A 527 -9.07 0.14 20.31
N PRO A 528 -7.94 0.84 20.54
CA PRO A 528 -7.92 2.18 21.14
C PRO A 528 -8.84 3.20 20.46
N LEU A 529 -9.16 3.03 19.16
CA LEU A 529 -10.11 3.90 18.44
C LEU A 529 -11.57 3.73 18.87
N VAL A 530 -11.95 2.58 19.42
CA VAL A 530 -13.26 2.39 20.06
C VAL A 530 -13.29 3.17 21.38
N LEU A 531 -12.16 3.24 22.09
CA LEU A 531 -12.03 3.95 23.37
C LEU A 531 -12.01 5.48 23.24
N THR A 532 -11.51 6.05 22.13
CA THR A 532 -11.55 7.50 21.91
C THR A 532 -12.95 8.04 21.60
N ASN A 533 -13.82 7.23 20.97
CA ASN A 533 -15.24 7.57 20.82
C ASN A 533 -16.07 7.30 22.09
N LEU A 534 -15.51 6.57 23.07
CA LEU A 534 -16.11 6.32 24.39
C LEU A 534 -15.83 7.44 25.40
N GLY A 535 -14.91 8.36 25.11
CA GLY A 535 -14.54 9.47 25.99
C GLY A 535 -15.61 10.53 26.24
N ASN A 536 -16.76 10.45 25.58
CA ASN A 536 -17.86 11.42 25.71
C ASN A 536 -19.02 10.96 26.62
N TYR A 537 -18.93 9.79 27.27
CA TYR A 537 -20.02 9.27 28.12
C TYR A 537 -19.63 9.31 29.60
N ALA A 538 -20.44 10.02 30.39
CA ALA A 538 -20.14 10.34 31.79
C ALA A 538 -20.36 9.17 32.77
N SER A 539 -20.94 8.05 32.33
CA SER A 539 -21.05 6.82 33.14
C SER A 539 -21.25 5.57 32.28
N PHE A 540 -20.76 4.42 32.75
CA PHE A 540 -20.93 3.10 32.10
C PHE A 540 -22.39 2.62 32.06
N GLY A 541 -23.30 3.29 32.78
CA GLY A 541 -24.74 3.01 32.75
C GLY A 541 -25.43 3.44 31.46
N ASP A 542 -24.92 4.48 30.78
CA ASP A 542 -25.51 5.00 29.55
C ASP A 542 -25.22 4.11 28.31
N PHE A 543 -24.26 3.19 28.44
CA PHE A 543 -23.85 2.26 27.39
C PHE A 543 -24.85 1.10 27.16
N LEU A 544 -25.73 0.78 28.12
CA LEU A 544 -26.55 -0.44 28.10
C LEU A 544 -27.92 -0.31 27.43
N LEU A 545 -28.21 0.82 26.78
CA LEU A 545 -29.51 1.12 26.15
C LEU A 545 -29.47 1.21 24.61
N LEU A 546 -28.34 0.87 23.98
CA LEU A 546 -28.15 0.67 22.53
C LEU A 546 -27.59 -0.72 22.29
#